data_AF-A0A2Z6QYF9-F1
#
_entry.id   AF-A0A2Z6QYF9-F1
#
_cell.length_a   1.000
_cell.length_b   1.000
_cell.length_c   1.000
_cell.angle_alpha   90.00
_cell.angle_beta   90.00
_cell.angle_gamma   90.00
#
_symmetry.space_group_name_H-M   'P 1'
#
loop_
_entity.id
_entity.type
_entity.pdbx_description
1 polymer ?
#
loop_
_entity_poly.entity_id
_entity_poly.type
_entity_poly.pdbx_seq_one_letter_code
_entity_poly.pdbx_strand_id
1 'polypeptide(L)'
;MINSIIDRKLKTIYLDWLIITDPTTQAQTLTRCPDTIAFHVNEHFQTLGQSLQDLESISNYKSISDIPPPFRDIYRHLSHISPSTYDSVLILITIEEVTSTISSLPNHKASGVSDITYEDIKHLHKDFFDFIVNFFNDILTSGHLPNG
;
A
#
# COMPACT_ATOMS: atom_id res chain seq x y z
N MET A 1 -24.50 -16.30 -1.72
CA MET A 1 -24.63 -15.18 -0.76
C MET A 1 -23.27 -15.02 -0.08
N ILE A 2 -22.51 -13.98 -0.44
CA ILE A 2 -21.20 -13.72 0.15
C ILE A 2 -21.45 -12.99 1.47
N ASN A 3 -21.09 -13.62 2.59
CA ASN A 3 -21.13 -12.96 3.89
C ASN A 3 -20.08 -11.83 3.88
N SER A 4 -20.52 -10.61 4.17
CA SER A 4 -19.66 -9.44 4.31
C SER A 4 -18.54 -9.75 5.31
N ILE A 5 -17.31 -9.36 4.97
CA ILE A 5 -16.14 -9.51 5.86
C ILE A 5 -16.38 -8.78 7.18
N ILE A 6 -17.14 -7.68 7.14
CA ILE A 6 -17.48 -6.83 8.29
C ILE A 6 -18.48 -7.53 9.24
N ASP A 7 -19.36 -8.39 8.71
CA ASP A 7 -20.35 -9.12 9.51
C ASP A 7 -19.78 -10.41 10.14
N ARG A 8 -18.50 -10.72 9.90
CA ARG A 8 -17.86 -11.91 10.49
C ARG A 8 -17.44 -11.61 11.93
N LYS A 9 -17.99 -12.37 12.88
CA LYS A 9 -17.47 -12.42 14.25
C LYS A 9 -16.00 -12.85 14.23
N LEU A 10 -15.12 -11.97 14.69
CA LEU A 10 -13.69 -12.26 14.82
C LEU A 10 -13.51 -13.49 15.72
N LYS A 11 -12.78 -14.49 15.21
CA LYS A 11 -12.36 -15.66 15.99
C LYS A 11 -10.94 -15.42 16.45
N THR A 12 -10.78 -15.14 17.74
CA THR A 12 -9.47 -14.97 18.36
C THR A 12 -9.00 -16.29 18.95
N ILE A 13 -7.75 -16.64 18.70
CA ILE A 13 -7.07 -17.77 19.34
C ILE A 13 -6.18 -17.20 20.44
N TYR A 14 -6.34 -17.67 21.66
CA TYR A 14 -5.48 -17.34 22.79
C TYR A 14 -4.47 -18.47 22.99
N LEU A 15 -3.19 -18.14 23.06
CA LEU A 15 -2.10 -19.07 23.24
C LEU A 15 -1.46 -18.83 24.61
N ASP A 16 -1.66 -19.76 25.54
CA ASP A 16 -1.16 -19.66 26.91
C ASP A 16 0.31 -20.09 27.05
N TRP A 17 0.78 -20.93 26.11
CA TRP A 17 2.15 -21.44 26.07
C TRP A 17 2.53 -21.87 24.66
N LEU A 18 3.82 -21.79 24.37
CA LEU A 18 4.39 -22.16 23.06
C LEU A 18 5.63 -23.03 23.27
N ILE A 19 5.77 -24.10 22.49
CA ILE A 19 7.00 -24.88 22.39
C ILE A 19 7.77 -24.38 21.17
N ILE A 20 8.98 -23.89 21.41
CA ILE A 20 9.89 -23.40 20.38
C ILE A 20 10.97 -24.47 20.17
N THR A 21 11.16 -24.88 18.93
CA THR A 21 12.21 -25.83 18.55
C THR A 21 13.34 -25.07 17.88
N ASP A 22 14.55 -25.19 18.41
CA ASP A 22 15.75 -24.66 17.76
C ASP A 22 16.03 -25.48 16.49
N PRO A 23 16.10 -24.85 15.30
CA PRO A 23 16.31 -25.57 14.05
C PRO A 23 17.65 -26.31 13.98
N THR A 24 18.68 -25.82 14.70
CA THR A 24 20.05 -26.34 14.63
C THR A 24 20.31 -27.42 15.68
N THR A 25 19.87 -27.20 16.92
CA THR A 25 20.12 -28.13 18.03
C THR A 25 18.98 -29.10 18.28
N GLN A 26 17.83 -28.89 17.64
CA GLN A 26 16.57 -29.62 17.87
C GLN A 26 16.10 -29.59 19.33
N ALA A 27 16.65 -28.68 20.14
CA ALA A 27 16.25 -28.49 21.52
C ALA A 27 14.87 -27.81 21.56
N GLN A 28 14.01 -28.28 22.45
CA GLN A 28 12.67 -27.73 22.65
C GLN A 28 12.63 -26.90 23.93
N THR A 29 12.18 -25.65 23.81
CA THR A 29 12.00 -24.74 24.94
C THR A 29 10.52 -24.37 25.08
N LEU A 30 9.98 -24.51 26.28
CA LEU A 30 8.61 -24.09 26.59
C LEU A 30 8.63 -22.64 27.10
N THR A 31 7.89 -21.75 26.45
CA THR A 31 7.68 -20.38 26.92
C THR A 31 6.21 -20.13 27.30
N ARG A 32 6.02 -19.30 28.33
CA ARG A 32 4.73 -18.75 28.77
C ARG A 32 4.72 -17.22 28.74
N CYS A 33 5.81 -16.60 28.30
CA CYS A 33 5.94 -15.15 28.26
C CYS A 33 5.11 -14.60 27.09
N PRO A 34 4.13 -13.70 27.33
CA PRO A 34 3.26 -13.18 26.28
C PRO A 34 4.03 -12.53 25.12
N ASP A 35 5.08 -11.76 25.42
CA ASP A 35 5.89 -11.08 24.39
C ASP A 35 6.65 -12.07 23.51
N THR A 36 7.23 -13.11 24.13
CA THR A 36 7.95 -14.18 23.42
C THR A 36 7.00 -15.02 22.57
N ILE A 37 5.79 -15.30 23.07
CA ILE A 37 4.73 -15.99 22.31
C ILE A 37 4.33 -15.13 21.12
N ALA A 38 4.02 -13.85 21.32
CA ALA A 38 3.61 -12.94 20.25
C ALA A 38 4.68 -12.81 19.16
N PHE A 39 5.95 -12.68 19.55
CA PHE A 39 7.08 -12.61 18.64
C PHE A 39 7.16 -13.85 17.74
N HIS A 40 7.24 -15.05 18.32
CA HIS A 40 7.40 -16.29 17.54
C HIS A 40 6.15 -16.67 16.76
N VAL A 41 4.96 -16.33 17.25
CA VAL A 41 3.70 -16.51 16.51
C VAL A 41 3.70 -15.61 15.28
N ASN A 42 4.03 -14.31 15.44
CA ASN A 42 4.12 -13.39 14.31
C ASN A 42 5.17 -13.85 13.30
N GLU A 43 6.37 -14.21 13.77
CA GLU A 43 7.43 -14.75 12.94
C GLU A 43 6.95 -15.97 12.15
N HIS A 44 6.36 -16.97 12.82
CA HIS A 44 5.84 -18.18 12.18
C HIS A 44 4.79 -17.87 11.11
N PHE A 45 3.80 -17.03 11.42
CA PHE A 45 2.71 -16.70 10.50
C PHE A 45 3.18 -15.83 9.32
N GLN A 46 4.15 -14.96 9.53
CA GLN A 46 4.74 -14.13 8.47
C GLN A 46 5.66 -14.94 7.56
N THR A 47 6.34 -15.96 8.09
CA THR A 47 7.28 -16.83 7.37
C THR A 47 6.66 -18.17 6.94
N LEU A 48 5.33 -18.28 6.91
CA LEU A 48 4.67 -19.54 6.56
C LEU A 48 5.10 -20.04 5.18
N GLY A 49 5.94 -21.08 5.18
CA GLY A 49 6.41 -21.75 3.97
C GLY A 49 7.62 -21.09 3.29
N GLN A 50 8.23 -20.04 3.85
CA GLN A 50 9.40 -19.34 3.29
C GLN A 50 10.27 -18.77 4.41
N SER A 51 11.60 -18.77 4.28
CA SER A 51 12.45 -18.08 5.26
C SER A 51 12.31 -16.56 5.13
N LEU A 52 12.65 -15.79 6.18
CA LEU A 52 12.71 -14.33 6.09
C LEU A 52 13.62 -13.85 4.94
N GLN A 53 14.71 -14.57 4.68
CA GLN A 53 15.64 -14.26 3.59
C GLN A 53 14.98 -14.45 2.22
N ASP A 54 14.11 -15.45 2.08
CA ASP A 54 13.35 -15.66 0.85
C ASP A 54 12.34 -14.53 0.61
N LEU A 55 11.69 -14.04 1.69
CA LEU A 55 10.78 -12.89 1.64
C LEU A 55 11.49 -11.57 1.32
N GLU A 56 12.69 -11.36 1.85
CA GLU A 56 13.52 -10.20 1.52
C GLU A 56 14.10 -10.28 0.09
N SER A 57 14.19 -11.49 -0.47
CA SER A 57 14.66 -11.75 -1.83
C SER A 57 13.57 -11.72 -2.90
N ILE A 58 12.31 -11.35 -2.55
CA ILE A 58 11.21 -11.30 -3.51
C ILE A 58 11.64 -10.46 -4.72
N SER A 59 11.85 -11.14 -5.83
CA SER A 59 12.30 -10.54 -7.07
C SER A 59 11.25 -9.56 -7.56
N ASN A 60 11.63 -8.29 -7.72
CA ASN A 60 10.80 -7.30 -8.40
C ASN A 60 10.43 -7.84 -9.79
N TYR A 61 9.15 -8.12 -10.02
CA TYR A 61 8.64 -8.57 -11.31
C TYR A 61 8.85 -7.47 -12.34
N LYS A 62 9.74 -7.70 -13.32
CA LYS A 62 10.02 -6.74 -14.40
C LYS A 62 9.36 -7.14 -15.71
N SER A 63 9.11 -8.43 -15.89
CA SER A 63 8.51 -9.00 -17.08
C SER A 63 7.46 -10.05 -16.74
N ILE A 64 6.57 -10.34 -17.69
CA ILE A 64 5.55 -11.38 -17.57
C ILE A 64 6.15 -12.77 -17.30
N SER A 65 7.40 -13.01 -17.74
CA SER A 65 8.12 -14.25 -17.49
C SER A 65 8.42 -14.46 -16.00
N ASP A 66 8.56 -13.37 -15.24
CA ASP A 66 8.86 -13.41 -13.81
C ASP A 66 7.61 -13.81 -13.00
N ILE A 67 6.42 -13.60 -13.57
CA ILE A 67 5.14 -13.94 -12.93
C ILE A 67 4.95 -15.47 -12.93
N PRO A 68 4.45 -16.08 -11.84
CA PRO A 68 4.18 -17.50 -11.80
C PRO A 68 3.22 -17.95 -12.92
N PRO A 69 3.46 -19.11 -13.56
CA PRO A 69 2.66 -19.61 -14.68
C PRO A 69 1.13 -19.50 -14.54
N PRO A 70 0.50 -19.85 -13.40
CA PRO A 70 -0.97 -19.75 -13.28
C PRO A 70 -1.52 -18.33 -13.38
N PHE A 71 -0.69 -17.30 -13.16
CA PHE A 71 -1.11 -15.90 -13.19
C PHE A 71 -0.71 -15.16 -14.47
N ARG A 72 0.17 -15.74 -15.31
CA ARG A 72 0.69 -15.06 -16.50
C ARG A 72 -0.41 -14.61 -17.46
N ASP A 73 -1.41 -15.45 -17.70
CA ASP A 73 -2.49 -15.11 -18.62
C ASP A 73 -3.41 -14.00 -18.07
N ILE A 74 -3.55 -13.92 -16.73
CA ILE A 74 -4.36 -12.90 -16.05
C ILE A 74 -3.69 -11.53 -16.15
N TYR A 75 -2.37 -11.47 -15.96
CA TYR A 75 -1.60 -10.23 -15.97
C TYR A 75 -1.00 -9.89 -17.34
N ARG A 76 -1.27 -10.68 -18.38
CA ARG A 76 -0.80 -10.40 -19.74
C ARG A 76 -1.47 -9.14 -20.27
N HIS A 77 -0.68 -8.27 -20.89
CA HIS A 77 -1.21 -7.09 -21.56
C HIS A 77 -2.30 -7.47 -22.57
N LEU A 78 -3.42 -6.75 -22.52
CA LEU A 78 -4.54 -6.92 -23.44
C LEU A 78 -4.19 -6.30 -24.79
N SER A 79 -4.11 -7.10 -25.86
CA SER A 79 -3.67 -6.66 -27.19
C SER A 79 -4.58 -5.64 -27.87
N HIS A 80 -5.82 -5.50 -27.42
CA HIS A 80 -6.80 -4.58 -27.98
C HIS A 80 -6.79 -3.19 -27.30
N ILE A 81 -6.08 -3.04 -26.18
CA ILE A 81 -5.94 -1.74 -25.51
C ILE A 81 -4.77 -1.01 -26.17
N SER A 82 -5.06 0.18 -26.71
CA SER A 82 -4.03 1.03 -27.29
C SER A 82 -3.04 1.46 -26.19
N PRO A 83 -1.72 1.49 -26.45
CA PRO A 83 -0.77 2.10 -25.52
C PRO A 83 -1.13 3.53 -25.14
N SER A 84 -1.78 4.27 -26.05
CA SER A 84 -2.21 5.66 -25.85
C SER A 84 -3.47 5.83 -24.99
N THR A 85 -4.06 4.74 -24.48
CA THR A 85 -5.32 4.79 -23.71
C THR A 85 -5.19 5.67 -22.46
N TYR A 86 -3.98 5.75 -21.90
CA TYR A 86 -3.70 6.51 -20.69
C TYR A 86 -3.03 7.86 -20.96
N ASP A 87 -2.75 8.22 -22.22
CA ASP A 87 -2.04 9.46 -22.54
C ASP A 87 -2.78 10.69 -22.01
N SER A 88 -4.12 10.67 -21.99
CA SER A 88 -4.94 11.76 -21.48
C SER A 88 -4.79 12.02 -19.99
N VAL A 89 -4.43 11.01 -19.20
CA VAL A 89 -4.24 11.13 -17.74
C VAL A 89 -2.79 11.33 -17.33
N LEU A 90 -1.86 11.21 -18.28
CA LEU A 90 -0.43 11.44 -18.09
C LEU A 90 0.00 12.85 -18.52
N ILE A 91 -0.95 13.71 -18.89
CA ILE A 91 -0.69 15.11 -19.22
C ILE A 91 -0.26 15.86 -17.95
N LEU A 92 0.65 16.83 -18.12
CA LEU A 92 1.08 17.70 -17.03
C LEU A 92 -0.09 18.52 -16.50
N ILE A 93 -0.17 18.58 -15.18
CA ILE A 93 -1.16 19.35 -14.43
C ILE A 93 -0.85 20.83 -14.60
N THR A 94 -1.86 21.63 -14.92
CA THR A 94 -1.76 23.08 -15.05
C THR A 94 -2.17 23.80 -13.77
N ILE A 95 -1.68 25.03 -13.59
CA ILE A 95 -2.05 25.86 -12.44
C ILE A 95 -3.53 26.26 -12.48
N GLU A 96 -4.10 26.42 -13.68
CA GLU A 96 -5.52 26.71 -13.90
C GLU A 96 -6.40 25.54 -13.46
N GLU A 97 -6.02 24.30 -13.75
CA GLU A 97 -6.72 23.10 -13.29
C GLU A 97 -6.72 23.01 -11.77
N VAL A 98 -5.57 23.22 -11.12
CA VAL A 98 -5.48 23.19 -9.65
C VAL A 98 -6.32 24.31 -9.03
N THR A 99 -6.19 25.54 -9.53
CA THR A 99 -6.91 26.70 -8.98
C THR A 99 -8.43 26.55 -9.15
N SER A 100 -8.88 26.13 -10.34
CA SER A 100 -10.30 25.90 -10.60
C SER A 100 -10.86 24.78 -9.73
N THR A 101 -10.13 23.66 -9.60
CA THR A 101 -10.51 22.54 -8.73
C THR A 101 -10.65 22.98 -7.27
N ILE A 102 -9.66 23.69 -6.73
CA ILE A 102 -9.68 24.17 -5.33
C ILE A 102 -10.84 25.14 -5.11
N SER A 103 -11.09 26.05 -6.04
CA SER A 103 -12.21 26.99 -5.94
C SER A 103 -13.58 26.29 -5.91
N SER A 104 -13.69 25.16 -6.63
CA SER A 104 -14.92 24.37 -6.75
C SER A 104 -15.25 23.51 -5.53
N LEU A 105 -14.33 23.39 -4.57
CA LEU A 105 -14.53 22.57 -3.37
C LEU A 105 -15.78 23.04 -2.58
N PRO A 106 -16.59 22.13 -2.02
CA PRO A 106 -17.78 22.52 -1.26
C PRO A 106 -17.41 23.10 0.12
N ASN A 107 -18.06 24.18 0.54
CA ASN A 107 -17.87 24.73 1.89
C ASN A 107 -18.62 23.89 2.95
N HIS A 108 -18.21 24.04 4.21
CA HIS A 108 -18.79 23.43 5.42
C HIS A 108 -18.76 21.90 5.41
N LYS A 109 -17.77 21.31 4.75
CA LYS A 109 -17.49 19.88 4.89
C LYS A 109 -16.69 19.61 6.15
N ALA A 110 -16.96 18.47 6.77
CA ALA A 110 -16.19 18.01 7.91
C ALA A 110 -14.73 17.80 7.48
N SER A 111 -13.81 18.24 8.33
CA SER A 111 -12.40 17.90 8.16
C SER A 111 -12.17 16.40 8.41
N GLY A 112 -11.08 15.88 7.86
CA GLY A 112 -10.54 14.57 8.20
C GLY A 112 -9.71 14.62 9.48
N VAL A 113 -8.84 13.63 9.65
CA VAL A 113 -7.98 13.47 10.86
C VAL A 113 -6.97 14.62 11.02
N SER A 114 -6.68 15.36 9.95
CA SER A 114 -5.74 16.49 9.97
C SER A 114 -6.33 17.79 10.51
N ASP A 115 -7.65 17.86 10.76
CA ASP A 115 -8.39 19.08 11.11
C ASP A 115 -8.30 20.23 10.08
N ILE A 116 -7.69 20.01 8.91
CA ILE A 116 -7.64 20.95 7.78
C ILE A 116 -8.96 20.93 7.01
N THR A 117 -9.64 22.06 6.84
CA THR A 117 -10.88 22.15 6.07
C THR A 117 -10.64 22.57 4.62
N TYR A 118 -11.67 22.48 3.78
CA TYR A 118 -11.58 23.00 2.41
C TYR A 118 -11.46 24.52 2.38
N GLU A 119 -12.04 25.22 3.35
CA GLU A 119 -11.84 26.66 3.52
C GLU A 119 -10.37 26.98 3.76
N ASP A 120 -9.67 26.23 4.62
CA ASP A 120 -8.25 26.44 4.84
C ASP A 120 -7.45 26.32 3.54
N ILE A 121 -7.73 25.28 2.74
CA ILE A 121 -7.08 25.05 1.45
C ILE A 121 -7.36 26.17 0.45
N LYS A 122 -8.60 26.67 0.41
CA LYS A 122 -9.00 27.77 -0.48
C LYS A 122 -8.30 29.09 -0.16
N HIS A 123 -7.91 29.31 1.09
CA HIS A 123 -7.24 30.54 1.53
C HIS A 123 -5.70 30.42 1.53
N LEU A 124 -5.14 29.31 1.02
CA LEU A 124 -3.70 29.15 0.89
C LEU A 124 -3.09 30.17 -0.08
N HIS A 125 -1.82 30.49 0.17
CA HIS A 125 -1.05 31.38 -0.70
C HIS A 125 -0.81 30.74 -2.06
N LYS A 126 -0.76 31.55 -3.12
CA LYS A 126 -0.58 31.07 -4.50
C LYS A 126 0.68 30.24 -4.69
N ASP A 127 1.77 30.60 -4.00
CA ASP A 127 3.05 29.85 -4.06
C ASP A 127 2.87 28.38 -3.67
N PHE A 128 1.89 28.06 -2.82
CA PHE A 128 1.59 26.67 -2.45
C PHE A 128 0.98 25.89 -3.61
N PHE A 129 0.14 26.54 -4.43
CA PHE A 129 -0.41 25.91 -5.63
C PHE A 129 0.67 25.70 -6.68
N ASP A 130 1.58 26.66 -6.84
CA ASP A 130 2.75 26.50 -7.71
C ASP A 130 3.63 25.33 -7.24
N PHE A 131 3.84 25.19 -5.92
CA PHE A 131 4.55 24.04 -5.35
C PHE A 131 3.85 22.71 -5.66
N ILE A 132 2.53 22.61 -5.44
CA ILE A 132 1.74 21.39 -5.74
C ILE A 132 1.91 21.01 -7.20
N VAL A 133 1.71 21.96 -8.13
CA VAL A 133 1.81 21.71 -9.57
C VAL A 133 3.18 21.15 -9.92
N ASN A 134 4.25 21.82 -9.47
CA ASN A 134 5.61 21.37 -9.76
C ASN A 134 5.89 19.98 -9.16
N PHE A 135 5.52 19.77 -7.90
CA PHE A 135 5.75 18.51 -7.20
C PHE A 135 5.08 17.31 -7.89
N PHE A 136 3.80 17.42 -8.25
CA PHE A 136 3.11 16.32 -8.93
C PHE A 136 3.59 16.13 -10.37
N ASN A 137 3.91 17.22 -11.09
CA ASN A 137 4.47 17.13 -12.43
C ASN A 137 5.88 16.50 -12.43
N ASP A 138 6.69 16.77 -11.41
CA ASP A 138 7.98 16.11 -11.22
C ASP A 138 7.81 14.60 -11.02
N ILE A 139 6.79 14.17 -10.25
CA ILE A 139 6.48 12.75 -10.09
C ILE A 139 6.01 12.13 -11.41
N LEU A 140 5.12 12.80 -12.15
CA LEU A 140 4.60 12.32 -13.43
C LEU A 140 5.70 12.16 -14.48
N THR A 141 6.64 13.10 -14.54
CA THR A 141 7.75 13.09 -15.51
C THR A 141 8.88 12.14 -15.12
N SER A 142 9.21 12.06 -13.83
CA SER A 142 10.30 11.19 -13.34
C SER A 142 9.88 9.74 -13.13
N GLY A 143 8.59 9.48 -12.88
CA GLY A 143 8.08 8.19 -12.43
C GLY A 143 8.57 7.79 -11.04
N HIS A 144 9.19 8.69 -10.29
CA HIS A 144 9.75 8.42 -8.97
C HIS A 144 8.85 8.98 -7.87
N LEU A 145 8.43 8.13 -6.94
CA LEU A 145 7.68 8.54 -5.76
C LEU A 145 8.63 8.99 -4.65
N PRO A 146 8.38 10.13 -3.98
CA PRO A 146 9.20 10.56 -2.85
C PRO A 146 9.07 9.57 -1.69
N ASN A 147 10.16 9.38 -0.94
CA ASN A 147 10.14 8.54 0.26
C ASN A 147 9.31 9.25 1.35
N GLY A 148 8.29 8.57 1.86
CA GLY A 148 7.45 9.02 2.98
C GLY A 148 7.95 8.55 4.34
#